data_AF-A0A1J5I9F2-F1
#
_entry.id   AF-A0A1J5I9F2-F1
#
_cell.length_a   1.000
_cell.length_b   1.000
_cell.length_c   1.000
_cell.angle_alpha   90.00
_cell.angle_beta   90.00
_cell.angle_gamma   90.00
#
_symmetry.space_group_name_H-M   'P 1'
#
loop_
_entity.id
_entity.type
_entity.pdbx_description
1 polymer ?
#
loop_
_entity_poly.entity_id
_entity_poly.type
_entity_poly.pdbx_seq_one_letter_code
_entity_poly.pdbx_strand_id
1 'polypeptide(L)'
;MKVSIPLKDIMIAPGKRFDPAEYTEQDVIIRIKKLYGVIVEVMDIVVDGGMAHIEFRDATPEKHKEAMEKFRKGIEEAQKDQPAKALNLFKEVLAVIPENFDTRRNMAKAYLELNNIGKAKKIFQEVLQLNPADHGAAVSLGNIYARNENNLDVAAFYYDLCLQHHPDDAMLTCNYAALMLVERRISEGGSTIQAAIKGGNMPNSYYGLALLYRMAGEDDASKSVLETMFVRIPQQTLPREYAGIYAEAKNLYSKLSKEKKH
;
A
#
# COMPACT_ATOMS: atom_id res chain seq x y z
N MET A 1 -11.56 -21.70 12.63
CA MET A 1 -10.14 -21.70 12.20
C MET A 1 -9.27 -21.60 13.43
N LYS A 2 -8.19 -22.38 13.51
CA LYS A 2 -7.22 -22.35 14.61
C LYS A 2 -5.83 -22.06 14.07
N VAL A 3 -5.13 -21.11 14.67
CA VAL A 3 -3.74 -20.78 14.36
C VAL A 3 -2.92 -20.96 15.64
N SER A 4 -1.79 -21.66 15.55
CA SER A 4 -0.88 -21.83 16.69
C SER A 4 0.48 -21.28 16.31
N ILE A 5 1.02 -20.36 17.13
CA ILE A 5 2.27 -19.66 16.86
C ILE A 5 3.21 -19.86 18.07
N PRO A 6 4.44 -20.35 17.89
CA PRO A 6 5.41 -20.40 18.97
C PRO A 6 5.70 -18.99 19.50
N LEU A 7 5.74 -18.81 20.82
CA LEU A 7 5.92 -17.48 21.41
C LEU A 7 7.20 -16.81 20.91
N LYS A 8 8.32 -17.55 20.84
CA LYS A 8 9.61 -17.09 20.30
C LYS A 8 9.57 -16.54 18.86
N ASP A 9 8.52 -16.84 18.10
CA ASP A 9 8.34 -16.36 16.72
C ASP A 9 7.48 -15.08 16.65
N ILE A 10 6.86 -14.68 17.76
CA ILE A 10 6.02 -13.49 17.84
C ILE A 10 6.91 -12.26 18.04
N MET A 11 6.81 -11.28 17.14
CA MET A 11 7.46 -9.99 17.32
C MET A 11 6.65 -9.07 18.25
N ILE A 12 7.23 -8.73 19.41
CA ILE A 12 6.62 -7.84 20.40
C ILE A 12 6.92 -6.36 20.07
N ALA A 13 8.06 -6.08 19.44
CA ALA A 13 8.45 -4.76 18.95
C ALA A 13 9.27 -4.87 17.63
N PRO A 14 9.48 -3.77 16.88
CA PRO A 14 10.29 -3.82 15.66
C PRO A 14 11.67 -4.45 15.90
N GLY A 15 11.97 -5.55 15.22
CA GLY A 15 13.22 -6.30 15.36
C GLY A 15 13.36 -7.13 16.65
N LYS A 16 12.37 -7.09 17.56
CA LYS A 16 12.40 -7.84 18.82
C LYS A 16 11.33 -8.93 18.84
N ARG A 17 11.78 -10.16 19.03
CA ARG A 17 10.93 -11.32 19.28
C ARG A 17 10.61 -11.43 20.77
N PHE A 18 9.56 -12.18 21.09
CA PHE A 18 9.20 -12.49 22.45
C PHE A 18 10.35 -13.19 23.16
N ASP A 19 10.69 -12.66 24.33
CA ASP A 19 11.61 -13.24 25.29
C ASP A 19 10.86 -13.34 26.63
N PRO A 20 10.71 -14.54 27.21
CA PRO A 20 10.05 -14.71 28.51
C PRO A 20 10.78 -14.00 29.67
N ALA A 21 12.05 -13.60 29.49
CA ALA A 21 12.78 -12.79 30.46
C ALA A 21 12.37 -11.30 30.44
N GLU A 22 11.87 -10.80 29.30
CA GLU A 22 11.48 -9.39 29.12
C GLU A 22 9.96 -9.18 29.07
N TYR A 23 9.20 -10.20 28.67
CA TYR A 23 7.77 -10.08 28.34
C TYR A 23 6.93 -11.21 28.93
N THR A 24 5.69 -10.89 29.26
CA THR A 24 4.70 -11.83 29.80
C THR A 24 3.81 -12.43 28.69
N GLU A 25 3.16 -13.55 28.99
CA GLU A 25 2.12 -14.11 28.11
C GLU A 25 0.97 -13.11 27.84
N GLN A 26 0.68 -12.24 28.81
CA GLN A 26 -0.33 -11.20 28.66
C GLN A 26 0.08 -10.14 27.63
N ASP A 27 1.38 -9.83 27.52
CA ASP A 27 1.91 -8.94 26.48
C ASP A 27 1.74 -9.54 25.09
N VAL A 28 1.90 -10.85 24.95
CA VAL A 28 1.63 -11.58 23.70
C VAL A 28 0.16 -11.46 23.31
N ILE A 29 -0.76 -11.68 24.26
CA ILE A 29 -2.20 -11.55 24.02
C ILE A 29 -2.52 -10.12 23.56
N ILE A 30 -2.01 -9.11 24.26
CA ILE A 30 -2.21 -7.69 23.88
C ILE A 30 -1.69 -7.43 22.46
N ARG A 31 -0.53 -7.99 22.11
CA ARG A 31 0.09 -7.83 20.79
C ARG A 31 -0.75 -8.45 19.68
N ILE A 32 -1.21 -9.69 19.86
CA ILE A 32 -2.08 -10.39 18.91
C ILE A 32 -3.42 -9.64 18.76
N LYS A 33 -4.02 -9.22 19.87
CA LYS A 33 -5.24 -8.40 19.86
C LYS A 33 -5.04 -7.10 19.08
N LYS A 34 -3.88 -6.47 19.18
CA LYS A 34 -3.56 -5.26 18.42
C LYS A 34 -3.40 -5.53 16.92
N LEU A 35 -2.81 -6.68 16.53
CA LEU A 35 -2.59 -7.07 15.13
C LEU A 35 -3.90 -7.36 14.40
N TYR A 36 -4.82 -8.08 15.07
CA TYR A 36 -6.13 -8.42 14.51
C TYR A 36 -7.23 -7.44 14.95
N GLY A 37 -6.86 -6.21 15.32
CA GLY A 37 -7.67 -5.25 16.09
C GLY A 37 -9.15 -5.17 15.73
N VAL A 38 -9.49 -5.14 14.44
CA VAL A 38 -10.87 -5.04 13.95
C VAL A 38 -11.76 -6.23 14.32
N ILE A 39 -11.18 -7.41 14.51
CA ILE A 39 -11.88 -8.67 14.76
C ILE A 39 -11.54 -9.28 16.12
N VAL A 40 -11.04 -8.45 17.05
CA VAL A 40 -10.67 -8.90 18.39
C VAL A 40 -11.83 -9.54 19.16
N GLU A 41 -13.06 -9.12 18.89
CA GLU A 41 -14.25 -9.56 19.60
C GLU A 41 -14.70 -10.98 19.23
N VAL A 42 -14.22 -11.50 18.09
CA VAL A 42 -14.62 -12.80 17.52
C VAL A 42 -13.47 -13.82 17.51
N MET A 43 -12.38 -13.53 18.23
CA MET A 43 -11.28 -14.45 18.45
C MET A 43 -11.01 -14.71 19.92
N ASP A 44 -10.67 -15.96 20.23
CA ASP A 44 -10.14 -16.40 21.51
C ASP A 44 -8.64 -16.62 21.39
N ILE A 45 -7.90 -16.16 22.39
CA ILE A 45 -6.44 -16.31 22.46
C ILE A 45 -6.12 -17.02 23.77
N VAL A 46 -5.49 -18.19 23.67
CA VAL A 46 -4.98 -18.96 24.80
C VAL A 46 -3.47 -19.07 24.62
N VAL A 47 -2.72 -18.71 25.66
CA VAL A 47 -1.27 -18.93 25.70
C VAL A 47 -1.02 -20.08 26.67
N ASP A 48 -0.34 -21.12 26.19
CA ASP A 48 0.05 -22.29 26.98
C ASP A 48 1.24 -23.00 26.32
N GLY A 49 2.08 -23.65 27.12
CA GLY A 49 3.18 -24.49 26.62
C GLY A 49 4.19 -23.77 25.71
N GLY A 50 4.36 -22.45 25.86
CA GLY A 50 5.22 -21.65 24.98
C GLY A 50 4.63 -21.39 23.59
N MET A 51 3.32 -21.54 23.43
CA MET A 51 2.56 -21.31 22.20
C MET A 51 1.41 -20.33 22.45
N ALA A 52 1.10 -19.51 21.45
CA ALA A 52 -0.15 -18.77 21.37
C ALA A 52 -1.11 -19.48 20.41
N HIS A 53 -2.27 -19.89 20.92
CA HIS A 53 -3.37 -20.50 20.18
C HIS A 53 -4.46 -19.45 19.95
N ILE A 54 -4.76 -19.17 18.69
CA ILE A 54 -5.78 -18.23 18.26
C ILE A 54 -6.91 -19.04 17.61
N GLU A 55 -8.10 -18.97 18.20
CA GLU A 55 -9.30 -19.61 17.68
C GLU A 55 -10.30 -18.55 17.21
N PHE A 56 -10.73 -18.64 15.96
CA PHE A 56 -11.75 -17.76 15.39
C PHE A 56 -13.10 -18.47 15.44
N ARG A 57 -14.04 -17.92 16.23
CA ARG A 57 -15.28 -18.57 16.69
C ARG A 57 -16.22 -18.99 15.56
N ASP A 58 -16.16 -18.35 14.40
CA ASP A 58 -17.09 -18.58 13.28
C ASP A 58 -16.45 -19.08 11.98
N ALA A 59 -15.15 -19.39 11.99
CA ALA A 59 -14.43 -19.75 10.78
C ALA A 59 -14.58 -21.25 10.45
N THR A 60 -15.73 -21.63 9.85
CA THR A 60 -16.00 -22.96 9.28
C THR A 60 -16.05 -22.92 7.74
N PRO A 61 -15.76 -24.04 7.03
CA PRO A 61 -15.84 -24.09 5.56
C PRO A 61 -17.22 -23.72 5.01
N GLU A 62 -18.30 -24.11 5.69
CA GLU A 62 -19.68 -23.84 5.27
C GLU A 62 -19.99 -22.34 5.30
N LYS A 63 -19.54 -21.66 6.37
CA LYS A 63 -19.71 -20.21 6.54
C LYS A 63 -18.83 -19.39 5.60
N HIS A 64 -17.77 -19.98 5.03
CA HIS A 64 -16.87 -19.27 4.11
C HIS A 64 -17.61 -18.75 2.88
N LYS A 65 -18.48 -19.57 2.27
CA LYS A 65 -19.26 -19.16 1.10
C LYS A 65 -20.21 -18.01 1.42
N GLU A 66 -20.88 -18.07 2.57
CA GLU A 66 -21.76 -16.99 3.05
C GLU A 66 -20.98 -15.70 3.30
N ALA A 67 -19.80 -15.79 3.92
CA ALA A 67 -18.92 -14.65 4.13
C ALA A 67 -18.51 -13.99 2.81
N MET A 68 -18.19 -14.76 1.77
CA MET A 68 -17.84 -14.19 0.47
C MET A 68 -19.02 -13.50 -0.25
N GLU A 69 -20.27 -13.98 -0.06
CA GLU A 69 -21.44 -13.24 -0.55
C GLU A 69 -21.65 -11.93 0.22
N LYS A 70 -21.44 -11.95 1.55
CA LYS A 70 -21.46 -10.73 2.37
C LYS A 70 -20.37 -9.74 1.96
N PHE A 71 -19.19 -10.22 1.56
CA PHE A 71 -18.13 -9.38 1.03
C PHE A 71 -18.58 -8.67 -0.24
N ARG A 72 -19.16 -9.41 -1.21
CA ARG A 72 -19.69 -8.84 -2.46
C ARG A 72 -20.78 -7.79 -2.17
N LYS A 73 -21.70 -8.10 -1.27
CA LYS A 73 -22.74 -7.16 -0.82
C LYS A 73 -22.13 -5.94 -0.12
N GLY A 74 -21.09 -6.12 0.69
CA GLY A 74 -20.39 -5.01 1.37
C GLY A 74 -19.78 -4.02 0.38
N ILE A 75 -19.19 -4.51 -0.72
CA ILE A 75 -18.71 -3.64 -1.81
C ILE A 75 -19.87 -2.88 -2.46
N GLU A 76 -20.99 -3.57 -2.72
CA GLU A 76 -22.17 -2.95 -3.34
C GLU A 76 -22.78 -1.84 -2.46
N GLU A 77 -22.87 -2.05 -1.15
CA GLU A 77 -23.34 -1.03 -0.20
C GLU A 77 -22.37 0.15 -0.12
N ALA A 78 -21.05 -0.07 -0.18
CA ALA A 78 -20.07 1.01 -0.23
C ALA A 78 -20.25 1.86 -1.51
N GLN A 79 -20.46 1.22 -2.66
CA GLN A 79 -20.72 1.91 -3.93
C GLN A 79 -22.04 2.69 -3.94
N LYS A 80 -23.02 2.30 -3.11
CA LYS A 80 -24.29 2.99 -2.91
C LYS A 80 -24.20 4.16 -1.92
N ASP A 81 -22.99 4.59 -1.56
CA ASP A 81 -22.72 5.62 -0.55
C ASP A 81 -23.30 5.26 0.83
N GLN A 82 -23.28 3.96 1.17
CA GLN A 82 -23.72 3.43 2.46
C GLN A 82 -22.56 2.76 3.22
N PRO A 83 -21.45 3.49 3.49
CA PRO A 83 -20.25 2.92 4.09
C PRO A 83 -20.52 2.30 5.47
N ALA A 84 -21.46 2.82 6.25
CA ALA A 84 -21.82 2.24 7.55
C ALA A 84 -22.39 0.81 7.44
N LYS A 85 -23.20 0.53 6.41
CA LYS A 85 -23.71 -0.83 6.17
C LYS A 85 -22.61 -1.75 5.65
N ALA A 86 -21.76 -1.24 4.76
CA ALA A 86 -20.59 -1.96 4.26
C ALA A 86 -19.67 -2.39 5.41
N LEU A 87 -19.39 -1.50 6.38
CA LEU A 87 -18.58 -1.82 7.55
C LEU A 87 -19.12 -2.99 8.37
N ASN A 88 -20.44 -3.09 8.55
CA ASN A 88 -21.04 -4.22 9.28
C ASN A 88 -20.85 -5.54 8.52
N LEU A 89 -21.08 -5.53 7.21
CA LEU A 89 -20.87 -6.69 6.35
C LEU A 89 -19.39 -7.12 6.35
N PHE A 90 -18.46 -6.17 6.28
CA PHE A 90 -17.02 -6.47 6.34
C PHE A 90 -16.59 -7.05 7.67
N LYS A 91 -17.17 -6.62 8.81
CA LYS A 91 -16.91 -7.24 10.11
C LYS A 91 -17.37 -8.70 10.14
N GLU A 92 -18.56 -8.99 9.62
CA GLU A 92 -19.07 -10.36 9.52
C GLU A 92 -18.17 -11.24 8.65
N VAL A 93 -17.64 -10.69 7.55
CA VAL A 93 -16.68 -11.40 6.68
C VAL A 93 -15.40 -11.72 7.44
N LEU A 94 -14.80 -10.72 8.12
CA LEU A 94 -13.53 -10.92 8.82
C LEU A 94 -13.65 -11.82 10.06
N ALA A 95 -14.85 -12.00 10.62
CA ALA A 95 -15.11 -12.98 11.67
C ALA A 95 -14.95 -14.44 11.18
N VAL A 96 -15.23 -14.68 9.91
CA VAL A 96 -15.13 -16.00 9.26
C VAL A 96 -13.81 -16.15 8.51
N ILE A 97 -13.32 -15.07 7.88
CA ILE A 97 -12.11 -15.04 7.05
C ILE A 97 -11.17 -13.91 7.52
N PRO A 98 -10.47 -14.09 8.65
CA PRO A 98 -9.58 -13.09 9.26
C PRO A 98 -8.50 -12.53 8.33
N GLU A 99 -8.04 -13.35 7.38
CA GLU A 99 -6.95 -13.06 6.44
C GLU A 99 -7.44 -12.52 5.10
N ASN A 100 -8.72 -12.16 4.98
CA ASN A 100 -9.22 -11.51 3.77
C ASN A 100 -8.75 -10.04 3.73
N PHE A 101 -7.55 -9.81 3.16
CA PHE A 101 -6.95 -8.49 3.05
C PHE A 101 -7.81 -7.53 2.21
N ASP A 102 -8.48 -8.03 1.18
CA ASP A 102 -9.39 -7.22 0.35
C ASP A 102 -10.52 -6.63 1.20
N THR A 103 -11.09 -7.41 2.10
CA THR A 103 -12.12 -6.95 3.05
C THR A 103 -11.57 -5.92 4.01
N ARG A 104 -10.36 -6.13 4.55
CA ARG A 104 -9.70 -5.12 5.42
C ARG A 104 -9.47 -3.80 4.67
N ARG A 105 -9.00 -3.84 3.42
CA ARG A 105 -8.79 -2.63 2.61
C ARG A 105 -10.10 -1.93 2.28
N ASN A 106 -11.15 -2.66 1.90
CA ASN A 106 -12.46 -2.07 1.65
C ASN A 106 -13.08 -1.49 2.93
N MET A 107 -12.89 -2.13 4.07
CA MET A 107 -13.29 -1.59 5.37
C MET A 107 -12.55 -0.30 5.73
N ALA A 108 -11.24 -0.24 5.48
CA ALA A 108 -10.44 0.98 5.65
C ALA A 108 -10.90 2.10 4.71
N LYS A 109 -11.21 1.80 3.44
CA LYS A 109 -11.78 2.76 2.49
C LYS A 109 -13.15 3.30 2.95
N ALA A 110 -14.04 2.43 3.43
CA ALA A 110 -15.32 2.85 3.99
C ALA A 110 -15.14 3.76 5.24
N TYR A 111 -14.09 3.55 6.04
CA TYR A 111 -13.73 4.50 7.10
C TYR A 111 -13.23 5.84 6.57
N LEU A 112 -12.50 5.88 5.45
CA LEU A 112 -12.11 7.14 4.81
C LEU A 112 -13.33 7.92 4.30
N GLU A 113 -14.29 7.24 3.68
CA GLU A 113 -15.56 7.84 3.23
C GLU A 113 -16.36 8.43 4.41
N LEU A 114 -16.30 7.79 5.57
CA LEU A 114 -16.86 8.29 6.83
C LEU A 114 -15.97 9.33 7.54
N ASN A 115 -14.94 9.84 6.87
CA ASN A 115 -13.95 10.79 7.41
C ASN A 115 -13.24 10.31 8.70
N ASN A 116 -13.19 9.00 8.94
CA ASN A 116 -12.51 8.39 10.08
C ASN A 116 -11.10 7.92 9.69
N ILE A 117 -10.24 8.91 9.42
CA ILE A 117 -8.87 8.71 8.91
C ILE A 117 -8.04 7.86 9.89
N GLY A 118 -8.20 8.07 11.20
CA GLY A 118 -7.47 7.32 12.22
C GLY A 118 -7.74 5.82 12.19
N LYS A 119 -9.00 5.40 12.05
CA LYS A 119 -9.35 3.98 11.92
C LYS A 119 -8.88 3.41 10.59
N ALA A 120 -9.07 4.13 9.50
CA ALA A 120 -8.60 3.70 8.18
C ALA A 120 -7.08 3.44 8.17
N LYS A 121 -6.30 4.39 8.69
CA LYS A 121 -4.83 4.29 8.80
C LYS A 121 -4.41 3.06 9.59
N LYS A 122 -5.04 2.83 10.76
CA LYS A 122 -4.76 1.65 11.58
C LYS A 122 -4.98 0.36 10.81
N ILE A 123 -6.10 0.25 10.09
CA ILE A 123 -6.42 -0.97 9.32
C ILE A 123 -5.45 -1.18 8.16
N PHE A 124 -5.07 -0.13 7.42
CA PHE A 124 -4.06 -0.27 6.38
C PHE A 124 -2.69 -0.67 6.94
N GLN A 125 -2.31 -0.16 8.12
CA GLN A 125 -1.09 -0.59 8.81
C GLN A 125 -1.17 -2.05 9.25
N GLU A 126 -2.33 -2.53 9.72
CA GLU A 126 -2.56 -3.95 10.01
C GLU A 126 -2.40 -4.81 8.74
N VAL A 127 -2.92 -4.35 7.60
CA VAL A 127 -2.75 -5.05 6.31
C VAL A 127 -1.27 -5.14 5.94
N LEU A 128 -0.49 -4.06 6.01
CA LEU A 128 0.94 -4.10 5.69
C LEU A 128 1.78 -4.89 6.70
N GLN A 129 1.34 -5.01 7.96
CA GLN A 129 1.99 -5.89 8.93
C GLN A 129 1.81 -7.37 8.57
N LEU A 130 0.68 -7.74 7.98
CA LEU A 130 0.35 -9.12 7.60
C LEU A 130 0.77 -9.46 6.17
N ASN A 131 0.70 -8.49 5.26
CA ASN A 131 1.11 -8.58 3.87
C ASN A 131 1.91 -7.32 3.49
N PRO A 132 3.24 -7.33 3.71
CA PRO A 132 4.11 -6.17 3.43
C PRO A 132 4.12 -5.71 1.97
N ALA A 133 3.79 -6.60 1.03
CA ALA A 133 3.73 -6.31 -0.40
C ALA A 133 2.33 -5.87 -0.86
N ASP A 134 1.40 -5.57 0.05
CA ASP A 134 0.06 -5.13 -0.33
C ASP A 134 0.08 -3.73 -0.93
N HIS A 135 0.06 -3.68 -2.27
CA HIS A 135 -0.03 -2.46 -3.07
C HIS A 135 -1.12 -1.50 -2.60
N GLY A 136 -2.34 -2.01 -2.44
CA GLY A 136 -3.51 -1.19 -2.15
C GLY A 136 -3.42 -0.50 -0.79
N ALA A 137 -2.87 -1.19 0.22
CA ALA A 137 -2.66 -0.63 1.54
C ALA A 137 -1.50 0.39 1.56
N ALA A 138 -0.39 0.10 0.89
CA ALA A 138 0.75 1.03 0.77
C ALA A 138 0.34 2.33 0.08
N VAL A 139 -0.31 2.26 -1.09
CA VAL A 139 -0.81 3.44 -1.81
C VAL A 139 -1.81 4.23 -0.97
N SER A 140 -2.72 3.56 -0.26
CA SER A 140 -3.69 4.25 0.60
C SER A 140 -3.03 4.98 1.76
N LEU A 141 -2.02 4.39 2.40
CA LEU A 141 -1.25 5.07 3.46
C LEU A 141 -0.45 6.25 2.91
N GLY A 142 0.23 6.09 1.79
CA GLY A 142 0.95 7.19 1.14
C GLY A 142 0.03 8.37 0.84
N ASN A 143 -1.17 8.10 0.31
CA ASN A 143 -2.18 9.13 0.06
C ASN A 143 -2.69 9.81 1.35
N ILE A 144 -2.92 9.05 2.43
CA ILE A 144 -3.35 9.61 3.73
C ILE A 144 -2.27 10.54 4.27
N TYR A 145 -1.01 10.10 4.31
CA TYR A 145 0.08 10.93 4.81
C TYR A 145 0.31 12.17 3.96
N ALA A 146 0.21 12.03 2.63
CA ALA A 146 0.35 13.15 1.70
C ALA A 146 -0.76 14.19 1.86
N ARG A 147 -2.03 13.75 1.87
CA ARG A 147 -3.18 14.65 1.71
C ARG A 147 -3.83 15.08 3.03
N ASN A 148 -3.78 14.22 4.05
CA ASN A 148 -4.48 14.47 5.31
C ASN A 148 -3.54 14.94 6.43
N GLU A 149 -2.29 14.46 6.44
CA GLU A 149 -1.32 14.78 7.49
C GLU A 149 -0.21 15.72 7.01
N ASN A 150 -0.13 15.98 5.70
CA ASN A 150 0.94 16.77 5.08
C ASN A 150 2.34 16.31 5.50
N ASN A 151 2.52 14.99 5.67
CA ASN A 151 3.78 14.36 6.05
C ASN A 151 4.34 13.64 4.82
N LEU A 152 5.05 14.38 3.99
CA LEU A 152 5.40 13.90 2.65
C LEU A 152 6.56 12.92 2.67
N ASP A 153 7.44 12.99 3.67
CA ASP A 153 8.52 11.99 3.85
C ASP A 153 7.95 10.60 4.14
N VAL A 154 6.93 10.50 4.99
CA VAL A 154 6.25 9.22 5.25
C VAL A 154 5.43 8.77 4.04
N ALA A 155 4.84 9.71 3.30
CA ALA A 155 4.15 9.37 2.06
C ALA A 155 5.10 8.78 1.00
N ALA A 156 6.28 9.41 0.83
CA ALA A 156 7.35 8.95 -0.05
C ALA A 156 7.79 7.52 0.31
N PHE A 157 8.01 7.23 1.60
CA PHE A 157 8.34 5.88 2.06
C PHE A 157 7.32 4.82 1.60
N TYR A 158 6.01 5.09 1.72
CA TYR A 158 4.99 4.12 1.31
C TYR A 158 4.86 3.99 -0.21
N TYR A 159 5.10 5.06 -0.97
CA TYR A 159 5.15 4.99 -2.42
C TYR A 159 6.38 4.21 -2.91
N ASP A 160 7.54 4.40 -2.28
CA ASP A 160 8.75 3.63 -2.56
C ASP A 160 8.52 2.14 -2.28
N LEU A 161 7.94 1.79 -1.13
CA LEU A 161 7.61 0.40 -0.79
C LEU A 161 6.73 -0.26 -1.86
N CYS A 162 5.76 0.49 -2.39
CA CYS A 162 4.85 -0.02 -3.41
C CYS A 162 5.56 -0.20 -4.77
N LEU A 163 6.40 0.77 -5.18
CA LEU A 163 7.14 0.70 -6.44
C LEU A 163 8.24 -0.38 -6.44
N GLN A 164 8.71 -0.83 -5.27
CA GLN A 164 9.61 -1.99 -5.18
C GLN A 164 8.96 -3.28 -5.69
N HIS A 165 7.64 -3.44 -5.50
CA HIS A 165 6.89 -4.64 -5.89
C HIS A 165 6.07 -4.46 -7.16
N HIS A 166 5.69 -3.22 -7.49
CA HIS A 166 4.91 -2.85 -8.67
C HIS A 166 5.59 -1.73 -9.45
N PRO A 167 6.73 -2.04 -10.08
CA PRO A 167 7.57 -1.01 -10.68
C PRO A 167 6.98 -0.43 -11.98
N ASP A 168 5.86 -0.97 -12.48
CA ASP A 168 5.13 -0.52 -13.66
C ASP A 168 3.89 0.35 -13.37
N ASP A 169 3.63 0.69 -12.10
CA ASP A 169 2.51 1.56 -11.73
C ASP A 169 2.76 3.02 -12.13
N ALA A 170 2.32 3.36 -13.34
CA ALA A 170 2.42 4.71 -13.89
C ALA A 170 1.63 5.73 -13.05
N MET A 171 0.48 5.34 -12.49
CA MET A 171 -0.39 6.25 -11.73
C MET A 171 0.26 6.62 -10.40
N LEU A 172 0.84 5.64 -9.71
CA LEU A 172 1.60 5.87 -8.49
C LEU A 172 2.84 6.73 -8.76
N THR A 173 3.55 6.46 -9.86
CA THR A 173 4.70 7.27 -10.30
C THR A 173 4.29 8.74 -10.53
N CYS A 174 3.14 8.99 -11.17
CA CYS A 174 2.57 10.33 -11.33
C CYS A 174 2.24 10.97 -9.98
N ASN A 175 1.57 10.24 -9.08
CA ASN A 175 1.19 10.73 -7.75
C ASN A 175 2.42 11.10 -6.92
N TYR A 176 3.49 10.32 -7.05
CA TYR A 176 4.74 10.57 -6.34
C TYR A 176 5.50 11.77 -6.91
N ALA A 177 5.56 11.92 -8.24
CA ALA A 177 6.12 13.12 -8.87
C ALA A 177 5.34 14.38 -8.45
N ALA A 178 4.00 14.33 -8.46
CA ALA A 178 3.15 15.42 -8.02
C ALA A 178 3.39 15.80 -6.55
N LEU A 179 3.59 14.81 -5.67
CA LEU A 179 3.94 15.04 -4.26
C LEU A 179 5.19 15.92 -4.11
N MET A 180 6.24 15.60 -4.88
CA MET A 180 7.52 16.30 -4.84
C MET A 180 7.42 17.76 -5.33
N LEU A 181 6.48 18.06 -6.22
CA LEU A 181 6.20 19.43 -6.68
C LEU A 181 5.50 20.29 -5.64
N VAL A 182 4.53 19.72 -4.91
CA VAL A 182 3.76 20.45 -3.91
C VAL A 182 4.68 21.04 -2.83
N GLU A 183 5.73 20.31 -2.46
CA GLU A 183 6.73 20.78 -1.50
C GLU A 183 7.77 21.76 -2.08
N ARG A 184 7.70 22.10 -3.38
CA ARG A 184 8.75 22.83 -4.12
C ARG A 184 10.15 22.19 -4.02
N ARG A 185 10.22 20.92 -3.63
CA ARG A 185 11.43 20.10 -3.50
C ARG A 185 11.82 19.49 -4.85
N ILE A 186 11.74 20.25 -5.94
CA ILE A 186 12.06 19.76 -7.30
C ILE A 186 13.50 19.23 -7.36
N SER A 187 14.43 19.92 -6.71
CA SER A 187 15.84 19.51 -6.63
C SER A 187 16.02 18.21 -5.85
N GLU A 188 15.29 18.00 -4.75
CA GLU A 188 15.40 16.82 -3.91
C GLU A 188 14.65 15.62 -4.50
N GLY A 189 13.40 15.80 -4.95
CA GLY A 189 12.68 14.79 -5.72
C GLY A 189 13.45 14.37 -6.97
N GLY A 190 14.07 15.34 -7.66
CA GLY A 190 14.98 15.09 -8.76
C GLY A 190 16.20 14.27 -8.33
N SER A 191 16.82 14.60 -7.19
CA SER A 191 17.98 13.87 -6.65
C SER A 191 17.64 12.44 -6.22
N THR A 192 16.50 12.24 -5.54
CA THR A 192 16.00 10.92 -5.11
C THR A 192 15.70 10.03 -6.31
N ILE A 193 15.00 10.56 -7.32
CA ILE A 193 14.71 9.83 -8.55
C ILE A 193 16.00 9.56 -9.34
N GLN A 194 16.95 10.50 -9.37
CA GLN A 194 18.27 10.27 -9.98
C GLN A 194 19.10 9.20 -9.26
N ALA A 195 19.01 9.12 -7.93
CA ALA A 195 19.63 8.04 -7.17
C ALA A 195 18.99 6.69 -7.52
N ALA A 196 17.66 6.63 -7.66
CA ALA A 196 16.95 5.44 -8.13
C ALA A 196 17.41 5.03 -9.55
N ILE A 197 17.55 5.99 -10.48
CA ILE A 197 18.10 5.76 -11.83
C ILE A 197 19.53 5.19 -11.79
N LYS A 198 20.38 5.67 -10.86
CA LYS A 198 21.74 5.15 -10.70
C LYS A 198 21.76 3.74 -10.10
N GLY A 199 20.82 3.43 -9.21
CA GLY A 199 20.66 2.11 -8.59
C GLY A 199 20.03 1.06 -9.50
N GLY A 200 19.33 1.48 -10.55
CA GLY A 200 18.77 0.61 -11.58
C GLY A 200 18.14 1.42 -12.73
N ASN A 201 18.37 1.00 -13.97
CA ASN A 201 17.75 1.63 -15.14
C ASN A 201 16.27 1.24 -15.26
N MET A 202 15.44 1.72 -14.34
CA MET A 202 14.01 1.41 -14.33
C MET A 202 13.21 2.50 -15.08
N PRO A 203 12.37 2.13 -16.07
CA PRO A 203 11.52 3.05 -16.84
C PRO A 203 10.69 4.04 -16.01
N ASN A 204 10.15 3.60 -14.87
CA ASN A 204 9.36 4.44 -13.96
C ASN A 204 10.14 5.62 -13.38
N SER A 205 11.42 5.42 -13.07
CA SER A 205 12.27 6.45 -12.48
C SER A 205 12.54 7.55 -13.52
N TYR A 206 12.84 7.18 -14.76
CA TYR A 206 12.96 8.16 -15.84
C TYR A 206 11.64 8.88 -16.13
N TYR A 207 10.53 8.13 -16.17
CA TYR A 207 9.22 8.72 -16.44
C TYR A 207 8.77 9.68 -15.32
N GLY A 208 8.97 9.31 -14.06
CA GLY A 208 8.69 10.18 -12.90
C GLY A 208 9.52 11.45 -12.90
N LEU A 209 10.83 11.37 -13.23
CA LEU A 209 11.68 12.55 -13.37
C LEU A 209 11.25 13.44 -14.54
N ALA A 210 10.86 12.84 -15.67
CA ALA A 210 10.35 13.59 -16.81
C ALA A 210 9.04 14.32 -16.48
N LEU A 211 8.14 13.68 -15.73
CA LEU A 211 6.91 14.32 -15.24
C LEU A 211 7.23 15.46 -14.27
N LEU A 212 8.18 15.27 -13.36
CA LEU A 212 8.62 16.29 -12.42
C LEU A 212 9.10 17.55 -13.15
N TYR A 213 9.98 17.40 -14.15
CA TYR A 213 10.46 18.52 -14.96
C TYR A 213 9.35 19.16 -15.79
N ARG A 214 8.48 18.36 -16.41
CA ARG A 214 7.33 18.87 -17.18
C ARG A 214 6.43 19.73 -16.29
N MET A 215 6.07 19.25 -15.11
CA MET A 215 5.21 19.99 -14.18
C MET A 215 5.91 21.22 -13.59
N ALA A 216 7.25 21.25 -13.54
CA ALA A 216 8.04 22.43 -13.20
C ALA A 216 8.19 23.43 -14.37
N GLY A 217 7.69 23.11 -15.57
CA GLY A 217 7.84 23.92 -16.78
C GLY A 217 9.19 23.75 -17.50
N GLU A 218 10.02 22.81 -17.06
CA GLU A 218 11.33 22.49 -17.63
C GLU A 218 11.19 21.44 -18.75
N ASP A 219 10.46 21.78 -19.80
CA ASP A 219 10.11 20.84 -20.88
C ASP A 219 11.34 20.25 -21.61
N ASP A 220 12.43 21.02 -21.71
CA ASP A 220 13.68 20.54 -22.32
C ASP A 220 14.40 19.51 -21.45
N ALA A 221 14.42 19.72 -20.13
CA ALA A 221 14.95 18.73 -19.19
C ALA A 221 14.09 17.47 -19.20
N SER A 222 12.76 17.62 -19.21
CA SER A 222 11.81 16.52 -19.34
C SER A 222 12.09 15.67 -20.59
N LYS A 223 12.23 16.34 -21.74
CA LYS A 223 12.53 15.67 -23.01
C LYS A 223 13.86 14.93 -22.99
N SER A 224 14.92 15.57 -22.48
CA SER A 224 16.25 14.98 -22.39
C SER A 224 16.29 13.71 -21.51
N VAL A 225 15.54 13.71 -20.41
CA VAL A 225 15.38 12.52 -19.55
C VAL A 225 14.72 11.37 -20.30
N LEU A 226 13.66 11.64 -21.07
CA LEU A 226 12.96 10.62 -21.86
C LEU A 226 13.84 10.08 -22.99
N GLU A 227 14.62 10.92 -23.66
CA GLU A 227 15.61 10.48 -24.66
C GLU A 227 16.65 9.55 -24.04
N THR A 228 17.16 9.93 -22.86
CA THR A 228 18.10 9.10 -22.09
C THR A 228 17.49 7.74 -21.75
N MET A 229 16.21 7.72 -21.34
CA MET A 229 15.47 6.50 -21.05
C MET A 229 15.41 5.58 -22.29
N PHE A 230 15.04 6.12 -23.45
CA PHE A 230 14.89 5.32 -24.67
C PHE A 230 16.21 4.75 -25.18
N VAL A 231 17.32 5.45 -24.93
CA VAL A 231 18.67 4.98 -25.27
C VAL A 231 19.12 3.87 -24.31
N ARG A 232 18.94 4.07 -23.00
CA ARG A 232 19.41 3.13 -21.97
C ARG A 232 18.52 1.91 -21.81
N ILE A 233 17.25 2.04 -22.15
CA ILE A 233 16.25 0.98 -22.04
C ILE A 233 15.57 0.82 -23.40
N PRO A 234 16.26 0.27 -24.41
CA PRO A 234 15.63 -0.01 -25.69
C PRO A 234 14.38 -0.88 -25.52
N GLN A 235 13.34 -0.59 -26.30
CA GLN A 235 12.06 -1.32 -26.25
C GLN A 235 12.25 -2.84 -26.44
N GLN A 236 13.27 -3.26 -27.20
CA GLN A 236 13.58 -4.66 -27.48
C GLN A 236 14.07 -5.42 -26.24
N THR A 237 14.69 -4.71 -25.31
CA THR A 237 15.24 -5.27 -24.06
C THR A 237 14.34 -4.98 -22.85
N LEU A 238 13.20 -4.33 -23.07
CA LEU A 238 12.27 -3.90 -22.03
C LEU A 238 11.53 -5.11 -21.45
N PRO A 239 11.62 -5.37 -20.13
CA PRO A 239 10.79 -6.38 -19.49
C PRO A 239 9.29 -6.06 -19.66
N ARG A 240 8.46 -7.11 -19.78
CA ARG A 240 7.03 -6.95 -20.13
C ARG A 240 6.26 -6.07 -19.15
N GLU A 241 6.58 -6.15 -17.86
CA GLU A 241 5.97 -5.29 -16.83
C GLU A 241 6.09 -3.80 -17.17
N TYR A 242 7.23 -3.35 -17.70
CA TYR A 242 7.42 -1.93 -18.00
C TYR A 242 6.80 -1.43 -19.32
N ALA A 243 6.13 -2.29 -20.08
CA ALA A 243 5.57 -1.93 -21.38
C ALA A 243 4.59 -0.73 -21.30
N GLY A 244 3.79 -0.67 -20.23
CA GLY A 244 2.84 0.41 -19.99
C GLY A 244 3.53 1.76 -19.79
N ILE A 245 4.46 1.84 -18.83
CA ILE A 245 5.22 3.07 -18.56
C ILE A 245 6.01 3.52 -19.79
N TYR A 246 6.60 2.59 -20.54
CA TYR A 246 7.34 2.93 -21.74
C TYR A 246 6.45 3.55 -22.83
N ALA A 247 5.19 3.10 -22.95
CA ALA A 247 4.22 3.71 -23.86
C ALA A 247 3.81 5.12 -23.41
N GLU A 248 3.59 5.33 -22.10
CA GLU A 248 3.30 6.66 -21.54
C GLU A 248 4.46 7.64 -21.73
N ALA A 249 5.70 7.18 -21.51
CA ALA A 249 6.91 7.96 -21.77
C ALA A 249 6.99 8.42 -23.25
N LYS A 250 6.69 7.53 -24.20
CA LYS A 250 6.62 7.88 -25.63
C LYS A 250 5.52 8.89 -25.94
N ASN A 251 4.36 8.75 -25.32
CA ASN A 251 3.24 9.67 -25.49
C ASN A 251 3.61 11.08 -24.99
N LEU A 252 4.16 11.17 -23.78
CA LEU A 252 4.65 12.43 -23.21
C LEU A 252 5.71 13.08 -24.11
N TYR A 253 6.73 12.33 -24.52
CA TYR A 253 7.78 12.82 -25.43
C TYR A 253 7.20 13.38 -26.75
N SER A 254 6.21 12.68 -27.31
CA SER A 254 5.53 13.09 -28.54
C SER A 254 4.74 14.40 -28.38
N LYS A 255 4.12 14.63 -27.21
CA LYS A 255 3.43 15.89 -26.90
C LYS A 255 4.43 17.04 -26.78
N LEU A 256 5.47 16.88 -25.97
CA LEU A 256 6.53 17.89 -25.78
C LEU A 256 7.21 18.28 -27.10
N SER A 257 7.43 17.31 -27.99
CA SER A 257 8.05 17.55 -29.29
C SER A 257 7.16 18.28 -30.30
N LYS A 258 5.84 18.27 -30.10
CA LYS A 258 4.87 18.99 -30.96
C LYS A 258 4.64 20.43 -30.49
N GLU A 259 4.73 20.69 -29.19
CA GLU A 259 4.49 22.00 -28.59
C GLU A 259 5.54 23.07 -28.97
N LYS A 260 6.77 22.67 -29.35
CA LYS A 260 7.85 23.57 -29.79
C LYS A 260 7.72 24.15 -31.21
N LYS A 261 6.59 23.95 -31.92
CA LYS A 261 6.41 24.41 -33.32
C LYS A 261 5.77 25.80 -33.48
N HIS A 262 5.73 26.63 -32.44
CA HIS A 262 5.20 28.00 -32.51
C HIS A 262 6.21 29.03 -32.03
#